data_AF-A0A9W6I2H8-F1
#
_entry.id   AF-A0A9W6I2H8-F1
#
_cell.length_a   1.000
_cell.length_b   1.000
_cell.length_c   1.000
_cell.angle_alpha   90.00
_cell.angle_beta   90.00
_cell.angle_gamma   90.00
#
_symmetry.space_group_name_H-M   'P 1'
#
loop_
_entity.id
_entity.type
_entity.pdbx_description
1 polymer ?
#
loop_
_entity_poly.entity_id
_entity_poly.type
_entity_poly.pdbx_seq_one_letter_code
_entity_poly.pdbx_strand_id
1 'polypeptide(L)'
;MAATVRADESAVAPSENGSAVTWSAEELAEVRGRLAAEIEELNREIVRAESEIASSDVTDGAGDDQADAGARTYEREREIALTLNARDLVAQNERAIARIDAGTYGVCESCHKPIGKERLQAFPRATLCVVCKQREERR
;
A
#
# COMPACT_ATOMS: atom_id res chain seq x y z
N MET A 1 26.33 -29.19 31.48
CA MET A 1 26.91 -28.35 30.41
C MET A 1 26.39 -28.85 29.08
N ALA A 2 25.45 -28.13 28.47
CA ALA A 2 25.24 -28.10 27.03
C ALA A 2 24.33 -26.90 26.75
N ALA A 3 24.90 -25.92 26.05
CA ALA A 3 24.40 -24.58 25.90
C ALA A 3 23.16 -24.51 24.99
N THR A 4 22.20 -23.69 25.40
CA THR A 4 21.10 -23.16 24.59
C THR A 4 21.64 -22.43 23.36
N VAL A 5 21.32 -22.94 22.18
CA VAL A 5 21.56 -22.24 20.90
C VAL A 5 20.59 -21.06 20.84
N ARG A 6 21.13 -19.83 20.81
CA ARG A 6 20.38 -18.59 20.64
C ARG A 6 19.96 -18.43 19.18
N ALA A 7 18.72 -18.00 18.97
CA ALA A 7 18.13 -17.69 17.68
C ALA A 7 19.00 -16.69 16.90
N ASP A 8 19.43 -17.12 15.71
CA ASP A 8 20.00 -16.27 14.68
C ASP A 8 18.85 -15.86 13.75
N GLU A 9 18.13 -14.79 14.11
CA GLU A 9 17.10 -14.16 13.28
C GLU A 9 17.68 -12.90 12.65
N SER A 10 18.50 -13.07 11.61
CA SER A 10 18.92 -11.95 10.75
C SER A 10 18.58 -12.25 9.30
N ALA A 11 17.32 -12.02 8.94
CA ALA A 11 16.91 -11.93 7.54
C ALA A 11 17.21 -10.51 7.03
N VAL A 12 18.46 -10.23 6.65
CA VAL A 12 18.80 -8.98 5.95
C VAL A 12 19.80 -9.27 4.82
N ALA A 13 19.44 -8.90 3.60
CA ALA A 13 20.33 -8.91 2.44
C ALA A 13 21.51 -7.93 2.64
N PRO A 14 22.76 -8.32 2.30
CA PRO A 14 23.93 -7.48 2.56
C PRO A 14 24.01 -6.32 1.57
N SER A 15 24.27 -5.10 2.05
CA SER A 15 24.74 -4.00 1.19
C SER A 15 26.07 -3.46 1.70
N GLU A 16 27.13 -3.69 0.94
CA GLU A 16 28.44 -3.11 1.19
C GLU A 16 28.44 -1.65 0.73
N ASN A 17 28.21 -0.75 1.70
CA ASN A 17 28.67 0.64 1.82
C ASN A 17 27.60 1.58 2.41
N GLY A 18 27.73 1.83 3.72
CA GLY A 18 27.26 3.04 4.41
C GLY A 18 25.80 3.03 4.89
N SER A 19 25.57 2.59 6.14
CA SER A 19 24.29 2.53 6.85
C SER A 19 23.28 1.51 6.28
N ALA A 20 23.57 0.22 6.48
CA ALA A 20 22.55 -0.82 6.42
C ALA A 20 21.42 -0.46 7.40
N VAL A 21 20.27 -0.04 6.88
CA VAL A 21 19.05 0.03 7.69
C VAL A 21 18.66 -1.42 7.95
N THR A 22 19.12 -1.96 9.07
CA THR A 22 18.71 -3.27 9.54
C THR A 22 17.31 -3.15 10.12
N TRP A 23 16.38 -3.92 9.55
CA TRP A 23 15.05 -4.10 10.10
C TRP A 23 15.09 -5.31 11.03
N SER A 24 14.59 -5.18 12.25
CA SER A 24 14.42 -6.35 13.12
C SER A 24 13.19 -7.16 12.70
N ALA A 25 13.15 -8.44 13.08
CA ALA A 25 11.98 -9.27 12.84
C ALA A 25 10.71 -8.71 13.51
N GLU A 26 10.86 -8.12 14.69
CA GLU A 26 9.78 -7.45 15.43
C GLU A 26 9.27 -6.21 14.68
N GLU A 27 10.16 -5.36 14.17
CA GLU A 27 9.77 -4.18 13.38
C GLU A 27 9.04 -4.59 12.09
N LEU A 28 9.53 -5.62 11.39
CA LEU A 28 8.86 -6.13 10.19
C LEU A 28 7.49 -6.72 10.50
N ALA A 29 7.33 -7.41 11.63
CA ALA A 29 6.06 -7.94 12.08
C ALA A 29 5.06 -6.81 12.39
N GLU A 30 5.52 -5.71 13.01
CA GLU A 30 4.69 -4.52 13.25
C GLU A 30 4.24 -3.87 11.94
N VAL A 31 5.17 -3.63 11.01
CA VAL A 31 4.83 -3.06 9.70
C VAL A 31 3.85 -3.95 8.95
N ARG A 32 4.10 -5.27 8.92
CA ARG A 32 3.19 -6.24 8.28
C ARG A 32 1.80 -6.22 8.92
N GLY A 33 1.73 -6.19 10.25
CA GLY A 33 0.47 -6.14 11.00
C GLY A 33 -0.34 -4.88 10.66
N ARG A 34 0.34 -3.71 10.61
CA ARG A 34 -0.28 -2.45 10.19
C ARG A 34 -0.83 -2.50 8.76
N LEU A 35 -0.01 -2.96 7.81
CA LEU A 35 -0.42 -3.09 6.41
C LEU A 35 -1.61 -4.05 6.23
N ALA A 36 -1.61 -5.17 6.96
CA ALA A 36 -2.70 -6.14 6.92
C ALA A 36 -4.01 -5.58 7.49
N ALA A 37 -3.92 -4.81 8.59
CA ALA A 37 -5.08 -4.13 9.17
C ALA A 37 -5.66 -3.07 8.21
N GLU A 38 -4.79 -2.32 7.53
CA GLU A 38 -5.20 -1.34 6.51
C GLU A 38 -5.87 -2.02 5.30
N ILE A 39 -5.35 -3.15 4.80
CA ILE A 39 -5.99 -3.92 3.72
C ILE A 39 -7.41 -4.34 4.10
N GLU A 40 -7.57 -4.85 5.32
CA GLU A 40 -8.86 -5.33 5.80
C GLU A 40 -9.88 -4.19 5.96
N GLU A 41 -9.45 -2.99 6.39
CA GLU A 41 -10.32 -1.80 6.40
C GLU A 41 -10.68 -1.35 4.98
N LEU A 42 -9.70 -1.22 4.09
CA LEU A 42 -9.92 -0.79 2.71
C LEU A 42 -10.86 -1.75 1.96
N ASN A 43 -10.72 -3.06 2.18
CA ASN A 43 -11.61 -4.06 1.57
C ASN A 43 -13.06 -3.89 2.05
N ARG A 44 -13.28 -3.58 3.33
CA ARG A 44 -14.63 -3.27 3.83
C ARG A 44 -15.19 -2.00 3.20
N GLU A 45 -14.38 -0.97 3.03
CA GLU A 45 -14.76 0.28 2.38
C GLU A 45 -15.15 0.04 0.91
N ILE A 46 -14.31 -0.70 0.18
CA ILE A 46 -14.54 -1.08 -1.22
C ILE A 46 -15.87 -1.81 -1.38
N VAL A 47 -16.14 -2.82 -0.54
CA VAL A 47 -17.40 -3.59 -0.61
C VAL A 47 -18.62 -2.70 -0.36
N ARG A 48 -18.54 -1.75 0.58
CA ARG A 48 -19.62 -0.79 0.84
C ARG A 48 -19.83 0.14 -0.35
N ALA A 49 -18.76 0.76 -0.84
CA ALA A 49 -18.82 1.69 -1.97
C ALA A 49 -19.39 1.02 -3.22
N GLU A 50 -18.97 -0.22 -3.52
CA GLU A 50 -19.52 -0.98 -4.65
C GLU A 50 -21.02 -1.27 -4.52
N SER A 51 -21.49 -1.55 -3.30
CA SER A 51 -22.92 -1.74 -3.04
C SER A 51 -23.73 -0.47 -3.27
N GLU A 52 -23.22 0.69 -2.85
CA GLU A 52 -23.87 1.99 -3.08
C GLU A 52 -23.85 2.39 -4.56
N ILE A 53 -22.74 2.17 -5.26
CA ILE A 53 -22.66 2.38 -6.71
C ILE A 53 -23.70 1.51 -7.42
N ALA A 54 -23.80 0.23 -7.06
CA ALA A 54 -24.73 -0.70 -7.70
C ALA A 54 -26.21 -0.37 -7.40
N SER A 55 -26.53 0.12 -6.21
CA SER A 55 -27.91 0.50 -5.85
C SER A 55 -28.38 1.78 -6.56
N SER A 56 -27.45 2.70 -6.85
CA SER A 56 -27.75 3.97 -7.54
C SER A 56 -28.30 3.78 -8.97
N ASP A 57 -27.89 2.73 -9.68
CA ASP A 57 -28.33 2.42 -11.06
C ASP A 57 -29.84 2.07 -11.15
N VAL A 58 -30.50 1.76 -10.03
CA VAL A 58 -31.92 1.32 -10.00
C VAL A 58 -32.89 2.51 -9.91
N THR A 59 -32.40 3.74 -9.71
CA THR A 59 -33.23 4.94 -9.44
C THR A 59 -33.32 5.94 -10.59
N ASP A 60 -33.46 5.46 -11.83
CA ASP A 60 -33.81 6.30 -12.98
C ASP A 60 -35.30 6.71 -12.88
N GLY A 61 -35.56 7.71 -12.03
CA GLY A 61 -36.90 8.24 -11.79
C GLY A 61 -37.33 9.16 -12.93
N ALA A 62 -38.49 8.86 -13.52
CA ALA A 62 -39.16 9.76 -14.46
C ALA A 62 -39.42 11.13 -13.79
N GLY A 63 -38.59 12.13 -14.11
CA GLY A 63 -38.69 13.47 -13.52
C GLY A 63 -37.37 14.23 -13.41
N ASP A 64 -36.22 13.59 -13.66
CA ASP A 64 -34.93 14.28 -13.61
C ASP A 64 -34.79 15.27 -14.78
N ASP A 65 -34.42 16.51 -14.44
CA ASP A 65 -33.98 17.44 -15.46
C ASP A 65 -32.51 17.18 -15.86
N GLN A 66 -32.05 17.85 -16.91
CA GLN A 66 -30.69 17.64 -17.42
C GLN A 66 -29.60 18.03 -16.41
N ALA A 67 -29.89 18.93 -15.46
CA ALA A 67 -28.93 19.33 -14.44
C ALA A 67 -28.83 18.26 -13.34
N ASP A 68 -29.96 17.70 -12.92
CA ASP A 68 -30.00 16.62 -11.94
C ASP A 68 -29.29 15.35 -12.45
N ALA A 69 -29.54 14.98 -13.71
CA ALA A 69 -28.87 13.84 -14.35
C ALA A 69 -27.34 14.02 -14.42
N GLY A 70 -26.87 15.25 -14.68
CA GLY A 70 -25.45 15.58 -14.70
C GLY A 70 -24.80 15.49 -13.31
N ALA A 71 -25.47 16.00 -12.27
CA ALA A 71 -24.98 15.94 -10.90
C ALA A 71 -24.82 14.50 -10.41
N ARG A 72 -25.83 13.64 -10.64
CA ARG A 72 -25.76 12.21 -10.27
C ARG A 72 -24.63 11.48 -10.98
N THR A 73 -24.44 11.75 -12.28
CA THR A 73 -23.36 11.14 -13.05
C THR A 73 -22.00 11.51 -12.47
N TYR A 74 -21.79 12.79 -12.13
CA TYR A 74 -20.56 13.26 -11.50
C TYR A 74 -20.31 12.60 -10.14
N GLU A 75 -21.34 12.50 -9.30
CA GLU A 75 -21.23 11.85 -7.98
C GLU A 75 -20.85 10.36 -8.12
N ARG A 76 -21.47 9.66 -9.07
CA ARG A 76 -21.15 8.26 -9.38
C ARG A 76 -19.72 8.08 -9.89
N GLU A 77 -19.29 8.91 -10.84
CA GLU A 77 -17.91 8.87 -11.36
C GLU A 77 -16.88 9.15 -10.25
N ARG A 78 -17.20 10.08 -9.35
CA ARG A 78 -16.37 10.37 -8.18
C ARG A 78 -16.27 9.16 -7.25
N GLU A 79 -17.37 8.49 -6.93
CA GLU A 79 -17.38 7.31 -6.06
C GLU A 79 -16.60 6.14 -6.67
N ILE A 80 -16.74 5.94 -8.00
CA ILE A 80 -15.95 4.97 -8.75
C ILE A 80 -14.46 5.29 -8.65
N ALA A 81 -14.07 6.56 -8.83
CA ALA A 81 -12.66 6.97 -8.75
C ALA A 81 -12.07 6.73 -7.35
N LEU A 82 -12.82 7.00 -6.29
CA LEU A 82 -12.40 6.72 -4.91
C LEU A 82 -12.25 5.20 -4.66
N THR A 83 -13.21 4.40 -5.12
CA THR A 83 -13.16 2.93 -5.01
C THR A 83 -11.96 2.34 -5.74
N LEU A 84 -11.65 2.84 -6.95
CA LEU A 84 -10.47 2.42 -7.70
C LEU A 84 -9.17 2.81 -7.00
N ASN A 85 -9.12 3.99 -6.37
CA ASN A 85 -7.98 4.39 -5.56
C ASN A 85 -7.78 3.45 -4.36
N ALA A 86 -8.85 3.12 -3.63
CA ALA A 86 -8.78 2.19 -2.50
C ALA A 86 -8.25 0.80 -2.92
N ARG A 87 -8.68 0.29 -4.08
CA ARG A 87 -8.15 -0.97 -4.65
C ARG A 87 -6.66 -0.89 -4.96
N ASP A 88 -6.18 0.23 -5.49
CA ASP A 88 -4.75 0.45 -5.73
C ASP A 88 -3.96 0.51 -4.41
N LEU A 89 -4.52 1.12 -3.36
CA LEU A 89 -3.92 1.09 -2.02
C LEU A 89 -3.79 -0.34 -1.46
N VAL A 90 -4.84 -1.16 -1.61
CA VAL A 90 -4.80 -2.59 -1.22
C VAL A 90 -3.66 -3.30 -1.96
N ALA A 91 -3.59 -3.17 -3.28
CA ALA A 91 -2.55 -3.82 -4.08
C ALA A 91 -1.13 -3.38 -3.68
N GLN A 92 -0.95 -2.10 -3.34
CA GLN A 92 0.34 -1.58 -2.86
C GLN A 92 0.70 -2.14 -1.48
N ASN A 93 -0.26 -2.26 -0.57
CA ASN A 93 -0.05 -2.83 0.76
C ASN A 93 0.26 -4.34 0.66
N GLU A 94 -0.45 -5.09 -0.18
CA GLU A 94 -0.17 -6.51 -0.45
C GLU A 94 1.24 -6.70 -1.02
N ARG A 95 1.65 -5.84 -1.96
CA ARG A 95 3.01 -5.85 -2.50
C ARG A 95 4.05 -5.59 -1.42
N ALA A 96 3.81 -4.65 -0.52
CA ALA A 96 4.74 -4.36 0.58
C ALA A 96 4.87 -5.58 1.52
N ILE A 97 3.76 -6.25 1.86
CA ILE A 97 3.78 -7.51 2.63
C ILE A 97 4.56 -8.59 1.89
N ALA A 98 4.30 -8.81 0.60
CA ALA A 98 5.02 -9.81 -0.19
C ALA A 98 6.54 -9.55 -0.22
N ARG A 99 6.96 -8.28 -0.16
CA ARG A 99 8.37 -7.91 -0.09
C ARG A 99 8.99 -8.14 1.28
N ILE A 100 8.23 -7.99 2.35
CA ILE A 100 8.64 -8.38 3.71
C ILE A 100 8.89 -9.90 3.70
N ASP A 101 7.96 -10.67 3.13
CA ASP A 101 8.03 -12.14 3.10
C ASP A 101 9.18 -12.64 2.24
N ALA A 102 9.50 -11.92 1.16
CA ALA A 102 10.66 -12.20 0.31
C ALA A 102 12.00 -11.69 0.89
N GLY A 103 12.01 -10.99 2.03
CA GLY A 103 13.21 -10.40 2.60
C GLY A 103 13.82 -9.25 1.78
N THR A 104 13.04 -8.67 0.85
CA THR A 104 13.48 -7.56 -0.03
C THR A 104 12.90 -6.21 0.38
N TYR A 105 12.12 -6.16 1.45
CA TYR A 105 11.62 -4.91 2.03
C TYR A 105 12.78 -3.98 2.40
N GLY A 106 12.65 -2.68 2.15
CA GLY A 106 13.75 -1.75 2.35
C GLY A 106 14.66 -1.50 1.14
N VAL A 107 14.47 -2.20 0.02
CA VAL A 107 15.34 -2.07 -1.17
C VAL A 107 14.63 -1.32 -2.31
N CYS A 108 15.30 -0.41 -3.01
CA CYS A 108 14.68 0.27 -4.16
C CYS A 108 14.56 -0.67 -5.35
N GLU A 109 13.38 -0.80 -5.96
CA GLU A 109 13.18 -1.68 -7.13
C GLU A 109 13.88 -1.18 -8.41
N SER A 110 14.16 0.12 -8.49
CA SER A 110 14.81 0.71 -9.67
C SER A 110 16.34 0.64 -9.61
N CYS A 111 16.93 0.99 -8.46
CA CYS A 111 18.39 1.10 -8.34
C CYS A 111 19.01 0.12 -7.35
N HIS A 112 18.21 -0.74 -6.70
CA HIS A 112 18.63 -1.75 -5.72
C HIS A 112 19.37 -1.19 -4.50
N LYS A 113 19.33 0.13 -4.29
CA LYS A 113 19.88 0.79 -3.10
C LYS A 113 18.87 0.79 -1.94
N PRO A 114 19.32 0.87 -0.69
CA PRO A 114 18.42 0.98 0.46
C PRO A 114 17.48 2.18 0.37
N ILE A 115 16.23 1.99 0.81
CA ILE A 115 15.25 3.03 1.06
C ILE A 115 15.40 3.44 2.53
N GLY A 116 15.50 4.75 2.79
CA GLY A 116 15.70 5.26 4.16
C GLY A 116 14.60 4.79 5.13
N LYS A 117 15.00 4.41 6.36
CA LYS A 117 14.08 3.88 7.39
C LYS A 117 12.92 4.82 7.67
N GLU A 118 13.22 6.10 7.88
CA GLU A 118 12.25 7.16 8.15
C GLU A 118 11.19 7.25 7.05
N ARG A 119 11.60 7.10 5.78
CA ARG A 119 10.68 7.09 4.64
C ARG A 119 9.72 5.90 4.69
N LEU A 120 10.20 4.72 5.06
CA LEU A 120 9.35 3.52 5.15
C LEU A 120 8.50 3.48 6.42
N GLN A 121 8.94 4.12 7.49
CA GLN A 121 8.11 4.33 8.68
C GLN A 121 6.91 5.24 8.36
N ALA A 122 7.15 6.31 7.58
CA ALA A 122 6.12 7.23 7.10
C ALA A 122 5.27 6.66 5.93
N PHE A 123 5.91 5.94 5.00
CA PHE A 123 5.31 5.41 3.78
C PHE A 123 5.67 3.93 3.61
N PRO A 124 5.03 3.01 4.34
CA PRO A 124 5.40 1.59 4.38
C PRO A 124 5.21 0.87 3.03
N ARG A 125 4.35 1.40 2.16
CA ARG A 125 4.12 0.88 0.80
C ARG A 125 5.12 1.38 -0.26
N ALA A 126 6.07 2.23 0.10
CA ALA A 126 7.01 2.82 -0.85
C ALA A 126 7.99 1.78 -1.43
N THR A 127 8.01 1.63 -2.75
CA THR A 127 8.92 0.69 -3.44
C THR A 127 10.20 1.32 -4.01
N LEU A 128 10.24 2.66 -4.08
CA LEU A 128 11.34 3.43 -4.65
C LEU A 128 11.99 4.34 -3.61
N CYS A 129 13.32 4.51 -3.73
CA CYS A 129 14.05 5.56 -3.00
C CYS A 129 13.67 6.94 -3.52
N VAL A 130 13.94 7.98 -2.72
CA VAL A 130 13.58 9.38 -3.05
C VAL A 130 14.12 9.80 -4.41
N VAL A 131 15.38 9.46 -4.71
CA VAL A 131 16.04 9.82 -5.98
C VAL A 131 15.35 9.17 -7.18
N CYS A 132 15.03 7.88 -7.09
CA CYS A 132 14.31 7.18 -8.16
C CYS A 132 12.89 7.70 -8.32
N LYS A 133 12.20 8.01 -7.21
CA LYS A 133 10.85 8.57 -7.25
C LYS A 133 10.82 9.96 -7.90
N GLN A 134 11.75 10.84 -7.55
CA GLN A 134 11.87 12.15 -8.19
C GLN A 134 12.20 12.05 -9.69
N ARG A 135 12.96 11.03 -10.11
CA ARG A 135 13.24 10.80 -11.53
C ARG A 135 12.00 10.34 -12.29
N GLU A 136 11.17 9.50 -11.68
CA GLU A 136 9.90 9.04 -12.24
C GLU A 136 8.91 10.19 -12.43
N GLU A 137 8.78 11.08 -11.44
CA GLU A 137 7.85 12.23 -11.49
C GLU A 137 8.23 13.32 -12.50
N ARG A 138 9.51 13.36 -12.91
CA ARG A 138 9.99 14.33 -13.92
C ARG A 138 9.80 13.83 -15.36
N ARG A 139 9.31 12.62 -15.55
CA ARG A 139 9.12 11.98 -16.84
C ARG A 139 7.69 12.14 -17.33
#